data_AF-A0A542DYE4-F1
#
_entry.id   AF-A0A542DYE4-F1
#
_cell.length_a   1.000
_cell.length_b   1.000
_cell.length_c   1.000
_cell.angle_alpha   90.00
_cell.angle_beta   90.00
_cell.angle_gamma   90.00
#
_symmetry.space_group_name_H-M   'P 1'
#
loop_
_entity.id
_entity.type
_entity.pdbx_description
1 polymer ?
#
loop_
_entity_poly.entity_id
_entity_poly.type
_entity_poly.pdbx_seq_one_letter_code
_entity_poly.pdbx_strand_id
1 'polypeptide(L)'
;MVCGPEIKDALVTALQLSTPPATTNTYVDRLFTCTYHLAQGPLVLSVMDTTDVPSATRYYDALRRKLGNPQPLTGVASLGLPSVQTASGVVVFLKDDKTLEVDASALPATLGPNQQTRADLAYQMASDVIGCWREH
;
A
#
# COMPACT_ATOMS: atom_id res chain seq x y z
N MET A 1 -2.33 -7.65 8.84
CA MET A 1 -2.96 -7.96 7.53
C MET A 1 -3.49 -6.66 6.92
N VAL A 2 -3.55 -6.51 5.59
CA VAL A 2 -3.94 -5.25 4.93
C VAL A 2 -5.40 -4.82 5.12
N CYS A 3 -6.30 -5.70 5.58
CA CYS A 3 -7.64 -5.33 6.07
C CYS A 3 -7.77 -5.43 7.61
N GLY A 4 -6.66 -5.61 8.31
CA GLY A 4 -6.66 -5.80 9.76
C GLY A 4 -7.08 -4.53 10.50
N PRO A 5 -7.52 -4.68 11.77
CA PRO A 5 -7.86 -3.54 12.61
C PRO A 5 -6.69 -2.56 12.76
N GLU A 6 -5.45 -3.05 12.80
CA GLU A 6 -4.26 -2.20 12.96
C GLU A 6 -4.12 -1.19 11.83
N ILE A 7 -4.30 -1.65 10.58
CA ILE A 7 -4.19 -0.78 9.39
C ILE A 7 -5.41 0.14 9.28
N LYS A 8 -6.59 -0.35 9.71
CA LYS A 8 -7.80 0.46 9.75
C LYS A 8 -7.67 1.61 10.75
N ASP A 9 -7.14 1.33 11.94
CA ASP A 9 -6.93 2.33 12.99
C ASP A 9 -5.85 3.32 12.58
N ALA A 10 -4.75 2.85 11.96
CA ALA A 10 -3.72 3.72 11.40
C ALA A 10 -4.29 4.71 10.36
N LEU A 11 -5.18 4.23 9.47
CA LEU A 11 -5.84 5.08 8.48
C LEU A 11 -6.77 6.13 9.13
N VAL A 12 -7.55 5.72 10.15
CA VAL A 12 -8.41 6.63 10.92
C VAL A 12 -7.58 7.73 11.57
N THR A 13 -6.45 7.38 12.18
CA THR A 13 -5.54 8.34 12.79
C THR A 13 -4.88 9.26 11.75
N ALA A 14 -4.36 8.70 10.66
CA ALA A 14 -3.67 9.47 9.61
C ALA A 14 -4.57 10.55 9.01
N LEU A 15 -5.82 10.21 8.72
CA LEU A 15 -6.79 11.11 8.08
C LEU A 15 -7.71 11.84 9.06
N GLN A 16 -7.55 11.60 10.37
CA GLN A 16 -8.42 12.13 11.44
C GLN A 16 -9.91 11.86 11.16
N LEU A 17 -10.23 10.64 10.76
CA LEU A 17 -11.60 10.23 10.45
C LEU A 17 -12.42 10.13 11.73
N SER A 18 -13.68 10.56 11.69
CA SER A 18 -14.61 10.44 12.81
C SER A 18 -15.10 9.01 13.03
N THR A 19 -15.11 8.18 11.97
CA THR A 19 -15.47 6.77 12.02
C THR A 19 -14.56 5.95 11.10
N PRO A 20 -14.32 4.66 11.42
CA PRO A 20 -13.60 3.77 10.53
C PRO A 20 -14.33 3.60 9.19
N PRO A 21 -13.63 3.71 8.04
CA PRO A 21 -14.28 3.59 6.73
C PRO A 21 -14.84 2.18 6.51
N ALA A 22 -15.83 2.08 5.63
CA ALA A 22 -16.31 0.80 5.14
C ALA A 22 -15.20 0.11 4.33
N THR A 23 -15.08 -1.21 4.47
CA THR A 23 -14.02 -1.98 3.81
C THR A 23 -14.60 -3.18 3.09
N THR A 24 -14.16 -3.42 1.87
CA THR A 24 -14.43 -4.64 1.11
C THR A 24 -13.13 -5.37 0.81
N ASN A 25 -13.16 -6.69 0.74
CA ASN A 25 -11.99 -7.48 0.38
C ASN A 25 -12.31 -8.57 -0.65
N THR A 26 -11.28 -8.95 -1.39
CA THR A 26 -11.32 -10.05 -2.35
C THR A 26 -10.02 -10.84 -2.28
N TYR A 27 -10.09 -12.13 -2.59
CA TYR A 27 -8.91 -12.97 -2.78
C TYR A 27 -9.09 -13.75 -4.09
N VAL A 28 -8.37 -13.36 -5.13
CA VAL A 28 -8.44 -13.97 -6.46
C VAL A 28 -7.01 -14.11 -6.98
N ASP A 29 -6.67 -15.28 -7.54
CA ASP A 29 -5.35 -15.54 -8.11
C ASP A 29 -4.18 -15.15 -7.20
N ARG A 30 -4.30 -15.47 -5.90
CA ARG A 30 -3.33 -15.16 -4.83
C ARG A 30 -3.14 -13.67 -4.51
N LEU A 31 -3.93 -12.80 -5.13
CA LEU A 31 -3.96 -11.39 -4.81
C LEU A 31 -5.06 -11.14 -3.77
N PHE A 32 -4.64 -10.86 -2.54
CA PHE A 32 -5.53 -10.34 -1.52
C PHE A 32 -5.66 -8.83 -1.70
N THR A 33 -6.87 -8.32 -1.92
CA THR A 33 -7.12 -6.88 -2.07
C THR A 33 -8.06 -6.40 -0.98
N CYS A 34 -7.72 -5.27 -0.37
CA CYS A 34 -8.53 -4.51 0.56
C CYS A 34 -8.85 -3.15 -0.05
N THR A 35 -10.12 -2.79 -0.11
CA THR A 35 -10.55 -1.45 -0.52
C THR A 35 -11.16 -0.73 0.66
N TYR A 36 -10.56 0.38 1.05
CA TYR A 36 -11.07 1.33 2.02
C TYR A 36 -11.90 2.39 1.30
N HIS A 37 -13.19 2.45 1.60
CA HIS A 37 -14.12 3.39 0.99
C HIS A 37 -14.13 4.70 1.78
N LEU A 38 -13.35 5.68 1.33
CA LEU A 38 -13.32 7.03 1.89
C LEU A 38 -14.29 7.94 1.14
N ALA A 39 -14.73 9.03 1.78
CA ALA A 39 -15.62 10.00 1.15
C ALA A 39 -15.01 10.66 -0.09
N GLN A 40 -13.68 10.74 -0.14
CA GLN A 40 -12.92 11.39 -1.20
C GLN A 40 -12.53 10.44 -2.34
N GLY A 41 -12.73 9.13 -2.19
CA GLY A 41 -12.32 8.11 -3.15
C GLY A 41 -11.82 6.83 -2.46
N PRO A 42 -11.59 5.74 -3.21
CA PRO A 42 -11.06 4.52 -2.64
C PRO A 42 -9.55 4.61 -2.38
N LEU A 43 -9.11 4.02 -1.27
CA LEU A 43 -7.72 3.62 -1.03
C LEU A 43 -7.63 2.10 -1.14
N VAL A 44 -6.76 1.60 -2.00
CA VAL A 44 -6.65 0.16 -2.28
C VAL A 44 -5.31 -0.36 -1.78
N LEU A 45 -5.33 -1.38 -0.93
CA LEU A 45 -4.14 -2.10 -0.50
C LEU A 45 -4.23 -3.52 -1.01
N SER A 46 -3.19 -4.04 -1.64
CA SER A 46 -3.16 -5.43 -2.10
C SER A 46 -1.85 -6.12 -1.77
N VAL A 47 -1.93 -7.43 -1.52
CA VAL A 47 -0.77 -8.31 -1.29
C VAL A 47 -0.86 -9.46 -2.27
N MET A 48 0.10 -9.53 -3.18
CA MET A 48 0.32 -10.71 -4.01
C MET A 48 1.12 -11.73 -3.21
N ASP A 49 0.51 -12.88 -2.91
CA ASP A 49 1.09 -13.97 -2.12
C ASP A 49 1.59 -15.09 -3.02
N THR A 50 2.81 -14.93 -3.54
CA THR A 50 3.41 -15.94 -4.43
C THR A 50 3.99 -17.10 -3.64
N THR A 51 4.38 -18.18 -4.33
CA THR A 51 4.94 -19.38 -3.70
C THR A 51 6.44 -19.30 -3.41
N ASP A 52 7.12 -18.30 -3.97
CA ASP A 52 8.58 -18.23 -3.96
C ASP A 52 9.09 -16.81 -4.30
N VAL A 53 10.27 -16.47 -3.78
CA VAL A 53 10.91 -15.17 -3.98
C VAL A 53 11.11 -14.82 -5.48
N PRO A 54 11.55 -15.73 -6.37
CA PRO A 54 11.63 -15.42 -7.80
C PRO A 54 10.30 -15.00 -8.43
N SER A 55 9.20 -15.67 -8.06
CA SER A 55 7.84 -15.32 -8.52
C SER A 55 7.40 -13.95 -8.01
N ALA A 56 7.64 -13.65 -6.73
CA ALA A 56 7.38 -12.33 -6.16
C ALA A 56 8.18 -11.23 -6.86
N THR A 57 9.46 -11.49 -7.13
CA THR A 57 10.36 -10.56 -7.84
C THR A 57 9.86 -10.27 -9.25
N ARG A 58 9.44 -11.31 -10.00
CA ARG A 58 8.86 -11.14 -11.34
C ARG A 58 7.57 -10.30 -11.31
N TYR A 59 6.71 -10.53 -10.32
CA TYR A 59 5.49 -9.75 -10.13
C TYR A 59 5.81 -8.28 -9.81
N TYR A 60 6.70 -8.03 -8.85
CA TYR A 60 7.17 -6.69 -8.49
C TYR A 60 7.75 -5.94 -9.70
N ASP A 61 8.62 -6.58 -10.48
CA ASP A 61 9.20 -5.97 -11.67
C ASP A 61 8.16 -5.68 -12.76
N ALA A 62 7.17 -6.55 -12.92
CA ALA A 62 6.06 -6.33 -13.85
C ALA A 62 5.19 -5.15 -13.40
N LEU A 63 4.89 -5.04 -12.10
CA LEU A 63 4.15 -3.92 -11.54
C LEU A 63 4.92 -2.61 -11.71
N ARG A 64 6.21 -2.59 -11.36
CA ARG A 64 7.09 -1.42 -11.57
C ARG A 64 7.05 -0.92 -13.01
N ARG A 65 7.09 -1.80 -14.01
CA ARG A 65 7.00 -1.41 -15.43
C ARG A 65 5.64 -0.81 -15.82
N LYS A 66 4.56 -1.19 -15.15
CA LYS A 66 3.20 -0.66 -15.42
C LYS A 66 2.97 0.72 -14.81
N LEU A 67 3.69 1.06 -13.75
CA LEU A 67 3.54 2.33 -13.01
C LEU A 67 4.11 3.57 -13.74
N GLY A 68 4.52 3.42 -15.01
CA GLY A 68 5.02 4.50 -15.85
C GLY A 68 6.43 4.95 -15.44
N ASN A 69 6.52 5.88 -14.48
CA ASN A 69 7.78 6.44 -13.99
C ASN A 69 7.91 6.35 -12.45
N PRO A 70 7.88 5.13 -11.88
CA PRO A 70 8.06 4.98 -10.44
C PRO A 70 9.50 5.31 -10.02
N GLN A 71 9.64 6.03 -8.92
CA GLN A 71 10.93 6.34 -8.30
C GLN A 71 11.26 5.30 -7.23
N PRO A 72 12.48 4.74 -7.20
CA PRO A 72 12.91 3.89 -6.10
C PRO A 72 12.83 4.64 -4.76
N LEU A 73 12.33 3.96 -3.73
CA LEU A 73 12.54 4.40 -2.36
C LEU A 73 13.97 4.02 -1.94
N THR A 74 14.70 4.96 -1.34
CA THR A 74 16.12 4.80 -1.00
C THR A 74 16.40 5.13 0.45
N GLY A 75 17.50 4.59 0.99
CA GLY A 75 17.91 4.83 2.37
C GLY A 75 16.90 4.27 3.36
N VAL A 76 16.67 4.99 4.46
CA VAL A 76 15.74 4.55 5.51
C VAL A 76 14.30 4.41 5.03
N ALA A 77 13.91 5.14 3.97
CA ALA A 77 12.56 5.07 3.43
C ALA A 77 12.27 3.75 2.71
N SER A 78 13.30 3.01 2.28
CA SER A 78 13.09 1.68 1.69
C SER A 78 12.87 0.60 2.74
N LEU A 79 13.07 0.89 4.02
CA LEU A 79 13.02 -0.09 5.12
C LEU A 79 13.94 -1.30 4.89
N GLY A 80 15.00 -1.14 4.09
CA GLY A 80 15.88 -2.24 3.68
C GLY A 80 15.32 -3.17 2.59
N LEU A 81 14.17 -2.83 2.01
CA LEU A 81 13.44 -3.66 1.04
C LEU A 81 13.44 -3.03 -0.37
N PRO A 82 13.40 -3.85 -1.45
CA PRO A 82 13.14 -3.35 -2.79
C PRO A 82 11.76 -2.69 -2.82
N SER A 83 11.72 -1.42 -3.20
CA SER A 83 10.50 -0.63 -3.17
C SER A 83 10.52 0.53 -4.15
N VAL A 84 9.33 0.94 -4.60
CA VAL A 84 9.13 2.10 -5.46
C VAL A 84 7.89 2.90 -5.05
N GLN A 85 7.87 4.17 -5.43
CA GLN A 85 6.71 5.04 -5.31
C GLN A 85 6.45 5.85 -6.58
N THR A 86 5.22 6.29 -6.76
CA THR A 86 4.83 7.21 -7.84
C THR A 86 4.28 8.50 -7.26
N ALA A 87 4.45 9.61 -7.99
CA ALA A 87 3.83 10.90 -7.63
C ALA A 87 2.29 10.84 -7.66
N SER A 88 1.71 9.86 -8.37
CA SER A 88 0.28 9.60 -8.37
C SER A 88 -0.23 8.94 -7.08
N GLY A 89 0.63 8.51 -6.16
CA GLY A 89 0.20 7.92 -4.89
C GLY A 89 0.13 6.40 -4.88
N VAL A 90 0.96 5.73 -5.69
CA VAL A 90 1.14 4.27 -5.62
C VAL A 90 2.49 3.96 -4.99
N VAL A 91 2.52 3.07 -4.00
CA VAL A 91 3.73 2.57 -3.33
C VAL A 91 3.75 1.06 -3.39
N VAL A 92 4.92 0.49 -3.71
CA VAL A 92 5.10 -0.96 -3.83
C VAL A 92 6.32 -1.40 -3.04
N PHE A 93 6.17 -2.45 -2.24
CA PHE A 93 7.24 -3.12 -1.52
C PHE A 93 7.28 -4.61 -1.87
N LEU A 94 8.49 -5.13 -2.09
CA LEU A 94 8.75 -6.57 -2.17
C LEU A 94 9.35 -7.02 -0.83
N LYS A 95 8.68 -7.95 -0.16
CA LYS A 95 9.17 -8.58 1.07
C LYS A 95 8.94 -10.09 0.98
N ASP A 96 10.01 -10.86 1.16
CA ASP A 96 9.98 -12.32 1.07
C ASP A 96 9.37 -12.81 -0.27
N ASP A 97 8.39 -13.71 -0.22
CA ASP A 97 7.64 -14.25 -1.34
C ASP A 97 6.39 -13.42 -1.69
N LYS A 98 6.29 -12.16 -1.23
CA LYS A 98 5.09 -11.35 -1.41
C LYS A 98 5.39 -9.93 -1.88
N THR A 99 4.43 -9.35 -2.60
CA THR A 99 4.48 -7.96 -3.04
C THR A 99 3.29 -7.19 -2.49
N LEU A 100 3.56 -6.14 -1.72
CA LEU A 100 2.57 -5.18 -1.24
C LEU A 100 2.45 -4.04 -2.25
N GLU A 101 1.23 -3.69 -2.61
CA GLU A 101 0.88 -2.47 -3.35
C GLU A 101 -0.13 -1.65 -2.55
N VAL A 102 0.14 -0.37 -2.38
CA VAL A 102 -0.77 0.62 -1.82
C VAL A 102 -1.06 1.65 -2.89
N ASP A 103 -2.31 1.71 -3.35
CA ASP A 103 -2.78 2.60 -4.39
C ASP A 103 -3.78 3.63 -3.83
N ALA A 104 -3.30 4.87 -3.72
CA ALA A 104 -4.05 6.06 -3.32
C ALA A 104 -4.33 6.99 -4.52
N SER A 105 -4.14 6.53 -5.76
CA SER A 105 -4.21 7.37 -6.96
C SER A 105 -5.61 7.90 -7.28
N ALA A 106 -6.64 7.20 -6.81
CA ALA A 106 -8.03 7.62 -6.89
C ALA A 106 -8.41 8.68 -5.83
N LEU A 107 -7.51 9.03 -4.92
CA LEU A 107 -7.71 10.10 -3.95
C LEU A 107 -7.28 11.47 -4.51
N PRO A 108 -7.81 12.58 -3.94
CA PRO A 108 -7.32 13.91 -4.21
C PRO A 108 -5.81 14.06 -3.95
N ALA A 109 -5.20 15.08 -4.54
CA ALA A 109 -3.76 15.32 -4.39
C ALA A 109 -3.33 15.48 -2.91
N THR A 110 -4.17 16.10 -2.09
CA THR A 110 -3.99 16.25 -0.65
C THR A 110 -5.23 15.81 0.13
N LEU A 111 -5.02 15.31 1.34
CA LEU A 111 -6.03 14.70 2.19
C LEU A 111 -5.92 15.20 3.64
N GLY A 112 -7.08 15.21 4.31
CA GLY A 112 -7.17 15.57 5.72
C GLY A 112 -6.83 17.03 6.04
N PRO A 113 -6.90 17.42 7.32
CA PRO A 113 -6.65 18.79 7.76
C PRO A 113 -5.18 19.21 7.61
N ASN A 114 -4.25 18.25 7.62
CA ASN A 114 -2.81 18.50 7.49
C ASN A 114 -2.34 18.61 6.03
N GLN A 115 -3.24 18.53 5.05
CA GLN A 115 -2.91 18.55 3.61
C GLN A 115 -1.86 17.48 3.22
N GLN A 116 -1.93 16.30 3.85
CA GLN A 116 -1.03 15.19 3.55
C GLN A 116 -1.19 14.77 2.09
N THR A 117 -0.09 14.59 1.36
CA THR A 117 -0.20 14.17 -0.03
C THR A 117 -0.66 12.72 -0.13
N ARG A 118 -1.35 12.35 -1.20
CA ARG A 118 -1.71 10.95 -1.44
C ARG A 118 -0.49 10.01 -1.54
N ALA A 119 0.66 10.52 -1.96
CA ALA A 119 1.91 9.75 -1.97
C ALA A 119 2.43 9.49 -0.56
N ASP A 120 2.41 10.50 0.31
CA ASP A 120 2.80 10.35 1.72
C ASP A 120 1.84 9.41 2.45
N LEU A 121 0.54 9.48 2.17
CA LEU A 121 -0.44 8.54 2.73
C LEU A 121 -0.16 7.11 2.28
N ALA A 122 0.05 6.88 0.97
CA ALA A 122 0.36 5.56 0.45
C ALA A 122 1.64 4.98 1.09
N TYR A 123 2.68 5.81 1.24
CA TYR A 123 3.93 5.41 1.89
C TYR A 123 3.74 5.09 3.38
N GLN A 124 2.98 5.92 4.11
CA GLN A 124 2.69 5.69 5.51
C GLN A 124 1.95 4.35 5.70
N MET A 125 0.88 4.12 4.94
CA MET A 125 0.12 2.87 5.02
C MET A 125 0.96 1.66 4.63
N ALA A 126 1.83 1.79 3.62
CA ALA A 126 2.77 0.73 3.27
C ALA A 126 3.73 0.42 4.43
N SER A 127 4.27 1.45 5.07
CA SER A 127 5.17 1.32 6.21
C SER A 127 4.49 0.65 7.41
N ASP A 128 3.25 1.02 7.70
CA ASP A 128 2.47 0.40 8.78
C ASP A 128 2.20 -1.08 8.50
N VAL A 129 1.86 -1.43 7.25
CA VAL A 129 1.71 -2.84 6.84
C VAL A 129 3.02 -3.61 7.01
N ILE A 130 4.13 -3.06 6.52
CA ILE A 130 5.46 -3.70 6.62
C ILE A 130 5.88 -3.87 8.08
N GLY A 131 5.64 -2.87 8.94
CA GLY A 131 5.94 -2.94 10.37
C GLY A 131 5.12 -3.98 11.12
N CYS A 132 3.87 -4.23 10.70
CA CYS A 132 3.03 -5.29 11.25
C CYS A 132 3.27 -6.66 10.60
N TRP A 133 4.05 -6.73 9.54
CA TRP A 133 4.28 -7.98 8.80
C TRP A 133 5.24 -8.88 9.56
N ARG A 134 4.67 -9.88 10.23
CA ARG A 134 5.45 -10.92 10.91
C ARG A 134 5.74 -12.07 9.95
N GLU A 135 6.96 -12.56 9.99
CA GLU A 135 7.34 -13.84 9.37
C GLU A 135 6.49 -14.96 10.02
N HIS A 136 6.01 -15.88 9.20
CA HIS A 136 5.39 -17.13 9.65
C HIS A 136 6.32 -18.28 9.30
#